data_AF-A0AAD9C847-F1
#
_entry.id   AF-A0AAD9C847-F1
#
_cell.length_a   1.000
_cell.length_b   1.000
_cell.length_c   1.000
_cell.angle_alpha   90.00
_cell.angle_beta   90.00
_cell.angle_gamma   90.00
#
_symmetry.space_group_name_H-M   'P 1'
#
loop_
_entity.id
_entity.type
_entity.pdbx_description
1 polymer ?
#
loop_
_entity_poly.entity_id
_entity_poly.type
_entity_poly.pdbx_seq_one_letter_code
_entity_poly.pdbx_strand_id
1 'polypeptide(L)'
;MKKQEERIRSRDKHINNLKKKCQKESELKRENQQRIETLERYLADLPTLEDYQSQNKQLVEAEQHAAQLQETVRDLELCLDTTRSQLREKDAHLDEQKRRERDLLTTITDMQQRVQQGLEDGARLPSVDMEKLRGENNVLREEQQRLKKVIEKQHRMMEQLGSQIQALEEQISQEDSSSQALREDVLSKEQNVYRPKPGADGAEPDPAGADGGSRAEEQQPGVHPLQPAGARLTHRLHAEMNSCLSDLRSLCSILTQRAQGQDPNISLLLGLTSPPPVTQLDEDWMNPEVLQKKLVEAQQLRRDVEELRNVILDRYAQDMGENCITQ
;
A
#
# COMPACT_ATOMS: atom_id res chain seq x y z
N MET A 1 -103.31 37.76 115.33
CA MET A 1 -103.21 38.31 113.96
C MET A 1 -101.79 38.75 113.60
N LYS A 2 -101.20 39.79 114.22
CA LYS A 2 -99.85 40.32 113.87
C LYS A 2 -98.70 39.28 113.78
N LYS A 3 -98.57 38.36 114.76
CA LYS A 3 -97.53 37.30 114.73
C LYS A 3 -97.67 36.28 113.59
N GLN A 4 -98.87 36.14 113.03
CA GLN A 4 -99.12 35.22 111.90
C GLN A 4 -98.80 35.91 110.58
N GLU A 5 -99.13 37.20 110.45
CA GLU A 5 -98.74 38.05 109.32
C GLU A 5 -97.22 38.17 109.18
N GLU A 6 -96.49 38.34 110.28
CA GLU A 6 -95.01 38.37 110.27
C GLU A 6 -94.39 37.04 109.82
N ARG A 7 -94.96 35.92 110.28
CA ARG A 7 -94.54 34.57 109.84
C ARG A 7 -94.81 34.36 108.35
N ILE A 8 -95.97 34.75 107.85
CA ILE A 8 -96.31 34.69 106.41
C ILE A 8 -95.32 35.57 105.61
N ARG A 9 -95.10 36.83 106.03
CA ARG A 9 -94.12 37.72 105.39
C ARG A 9 -92.70 37.14 105.37
N SER A 10 -92.27 36.47 106.45
CA SER A 10 -90.95 35.82 106.48
C SER A 10 -90.84 34.66 105.49
N ARG A 11 -91.91 33.86 105.37
CA ARG A 11 -92.00 32.75 104.40
C ARG A 11 -92.05 33.28 102.97
N ASP A 12 -92.81 34.33 102.70
CA ASP A 12 -92.88 34.95 101.37
C ASP A 12 -91.52 35.52 100.95
N LYS A 13 -90.78 36.16 101.88
CA LYS A 13 -89.39 36.57 101.64
C LYS A 13 -88.49 35.40 101.32
N HIS A 14 -88.59 34.30 102.07
CA HIS A 14 -87.80 33.09 101.82
C HIS A 14 -88.14 32.44 100.46
N ILE A 15 -89.43 32.32 100.12
CA ILE A 15 -89.92 31.83 98.83
C ILE A 15 -89.40 32.71 97.69
N ASN A 16 -89.48 34.04 97.83
CA ASN A 16 -88.96 34.97 96.83
C ASN A 16 -87.44 34.86 96.66
N ASN A 17 -86.70 34.63 97.75
CA ASN A 17 -85.25 34.40 97.68
C ASN A 17 -84.94 33.08 96.96
N LEU A 18 -85.68 32.01 97.22
CA LEU A 18 -85.53 30.73 96.51
C LEU A 18 -85.88 30.87 95.02
N LYS A 19 -86.95 31.58 94.67
CA LYS A 19 -87.31 31.87 93.27
C LYS A 19 -86.20 32.62 92.55
N LYS A 20 -85.63 33.67 93.17
CA LYS A 20 -84.49 34.42 92.60
C LYS A 20 -83.25 33.55 92.43
N LYS A 21 -82.96 32.64 93.38
CA LYS A 21 -81.85 31.69 93.25
C LYS A 21 -82.08 30.71 92.10
N CYS A 22 -83.29 30.13 92.02
CA CYS A 22 -83.67 29.21 90.94
C CYS A 22 -83.59 29.89 89.56
N GLN A 23 -84.06 31.14 89.46
CA GLN A 23 -83.96 31.93 88.22
C GLN A 23 -82.50 32.17 87.82
N LYS A 24 -81.64 32.64 88.74
CA LYS A 24 -80.20 32.83 88.47
C LYS A 24 -79.51 31.55 88.05
N GLU A 25 -79.84 30.42 88.69
CA GLU A 25 -79.29 29.12 88.33
C GLU A 25 -79.75 28.68 86.93
N SER A 26 -81.00 28.97 86.55
CA SER A 26 -81.50 28.69 85.20
C SER A 26 -80.83 29.56 84.12
N GLU A 27 -80.58 30.83 84.41
CA GLU A 27 -79.85 31.75 83.53
C GLU A 27 -78.40 31.28 83.33
N LEU A 28 -77.71 30.92 84.42
CA LEU A 28 -76.36 30.37 84.38
C LEU A 28 -76.28 29.06 83.59
N LYS A 29 -77.26 28.15 83.75
CA LYS A 29 -77.34 26.91 82.95
C LYS A 29 -77.49 27.22 81.47
N ARG A 30 -78.32 28.21 81.11
CA ARG A 30 -78.53 28.63 79.71
C ARG A 30 -77.23 29.20 79.11
N GLU A 31 -76.50 30.04 79.85
CA GLU A 31 -75.21 30.58 79.40
C GLU A 31 -74.15 29.49 79.23
N ASN A 32 -74.06 28.56 80.18
CA ASN A 32 -73.17 27.41 80.08
C ASN A 32 -73.51 26.53 78.87
N GLN A 33 -74.80 26.32 78.58
CA GLN A 33 -75.22 25.57 77.40
C GLN A 33 -74.80 26.27 76.10
N GLN A 34 -75.01 27.60 76.01
CA GLN A 34 -74.53 28.38 74.85
C GLN A 34 -73.01 28.33 74.70
N ARG A 35 -72.27 28.29 75.83
CA ARG A 35 -70.82 28.14 75.82
C ARG A 35 -70.38 26.75 75.34
N ILE A 36 -71.08 25.70 75.74
CA ILE A 36 -70.82 24.33 75.26
C ILE A 36 -71.06 24.27 73.75
N GLU A 37 -72.20 24.74 73.26
CA GLU A 37 -72.54 24.71 71.83
C GLU A 37 -71.54 25.50 70.96
N THR A 38 -71.04 26.63 71.47
CA THR A 38 -70.00 27.38 70.75
C THR A 38 -68.69 26.61 70.71
N LEU A 39 -68.28 25.97 71.82
CA LEU A 39 -67.09 25.13 71.85
C LEU A 39 -67.24 23.89 70.95
N GLU A 40 -68.40 23.26 70.91
CA GLU A 40 -68.68 22.12 70.02
C GLU A 40 -68.56 22.50 68.55
N ARG A 41 -69.06 23.68 68.15
CA ARG A 41 -68.86 24.21 66.80
C ARG A 41 -67.39 24.42 66.48
N TYR A 42 -66.64 25.07 67.37
CA TYR A 42 -65.20 25.26 67.16
C TYR A 42 -64.44 23.94 67.09
N LEU A 43 -64.81 22.93 67.89
CA LEU A 43 -64.19 21.61 67.83
C LEU A 43 -64.53 20.86 66.54
N ALA A 44 -65.75 21.02 66.02
CA ALA A 44 -66.16 20.42 64.74
C ALA A 44 -65.47 21.04 63.53
N ASP A 45 -65.11 22.32 63.60
CA ASP A 45 -64.39 23.02 62.53
C ASP A 45 -62.88 22.71 62.51
N LEU A 46 -62.34 22.07 63.56
CA LEU A 46 -60.94 21.69 63.60
C LEU A 46 -60.69 20.42 62.78
N PRO A 47 -59.59 20.35 62.01
CA PRO A 47 -59.21 19.14 61.29
C PRO A 47 -59.11 17.96 62.24
N THR A 48 -59.67 16.83 61.82
CA THR A 48 -59.56 15.60 62.61
C THR A 48 -58.18 14.98 62.44
N LEU A 49 -57.82 14.08 63.35
CA LEU A 49 -56.59 13.30 63.24
C LEU A 49 -56.56 12.49 61.94
N GLU A 50 -57.72 12.00 61.48
CA GLU A 50 -57.85 11.23 60.25
C GLU A 50 -57.62 12.11 59.01
N ASP A 51 -58.12 13.35 59.02
CA ASP A 51 -57.81 14.33 57.97
C ASP A 51 -56.31 14.58 57.87
N TYR A 52 -55.65 14.82 59.01
CA TYR A 52 -54.19 15.01 59.05
C TYR A 52 -53.43 13.77 58.54
N GLN A 53 -53.85 12.56 58.94
CA GLN A 53 -53.24 11.32 58.46
C GLN A 53 -53.42 11.14 56.95
N SER A 54 -54.59 11.46 56.40
CA SER A 54 -54.85 11.37 54.96
C SER A 54 -54.01 12.39 54.17
N GLN A 55 -53.92 13.63 54.65
CA GLN A 55 -53.06 14.67 54.07
C GLN A 55 -51.59 14.27 54.12
N ASN A 56 -51.13 13.73 55.25
CA ASN A 56 -49.75 13.30 55.40
C ASN A 56 -49.41 12.13 54.46
N LYS A 57 -50.33 11.18 54.26
CA LYS A 57 -50.16 10.09 53.28
C LYS A 57 -50.02 10.65 51.85
N GLN A 58 -50.91 11.55 51.45
CA GLN A 58 -50.84 12.20 50.14
C GLN A 58 -49.55 12.99 49.96
N LEU A 59 -49.09 13.68 51.01
CA LEU A 59 -47.84 14.43 50.98
C LEU A 59 -46.63 13.51 50.79
N VAL A 60 -46.57 12.38 51.51
CA VAL A 60 -45.51 11.38 51.34
C VAL A 60 -45.53 10.75 49.94
N GLU A 61 -46.70 10.42 49.41
CA GLU A 61 -46.83 9.90 48.03
C GLU A 61 -46.37 10.94 47.00
N ALA A 62 -46.75 12.21 47.18
CA ALA A 62 -46.30 13.30 46.31
C ALA A 62 -44.79 13.54 46.40
N GLU A 63 -44.21 13.48 47.60
CA GLU A 63 -42.75 13.58 47.82
C GLU A 63 -42.00 12.42 47.15
N GLN A 64 -42.51 11.19 47.24
CA GLN A 64 -41.94 10.03 46.56
C GLN A 64 -42.00 10.18 45.05
N HIS A 65 -43.14 10.62 44.49
CA HIS A 65 -43.27 10.89 43.07
C HIS A 65 -42.33 12.01 42.60
N ALA A 66 -42.19 13.09 43.39
CA ALA A 66 -41.24 14.15 43.09
C ALA A 66 -39.79 13.65 43.09
N ALA A 67 -39.42 12.78 44.03
CA ALA A 67 -38.09 12.17 44.07
C ALA A 67 -37.82 11.28 42.85
N GLN A 68 -38.78 10.45 42.45
CA GLN A 68 -38.69 9.61 41.24
C GLN A 68 -38.54 10.47 39.97
N LEU A 69 -39.33 11.54 39.83
CA LEU A 69 -39.22 12.45 38.70
C LEU A 69 -37.87 13.18 38.68
N GLN A 70 -37.33 13.54 39.84
CA GLN A 70 -35.99 14.14 39.90
C GLN A 70 -34.90 13.15 39.49
N GLU A 71 -35.02 11.87 39.84
CA GLU A 71 -34.09 10.83 39.42
C GLU A 71 -34.15 10.63 37.89
N THR A 72 -35.35 10.49 37.31
CA THR A 72 -35.48 10.33 35.86
C THR A 72 -34.98 11.55 35.08
N VAL A 73 -35.17 12.77 35.60
CA VAL A 73 -34.61 13.98 35.00
C VAL A 73 -33.08 13.94 35.02
N ARG A 74 -32.45 13.55 36.14
CA ARG A 74 -30.99 13.42 36.23
C ARG A 74 -30.44 12.39 35.25
N ASP A 75 -31.11 11.24 35.13
CA ASP A 75 -30.70 10.18 34.19
C ASP A 75 -30.81 10.65 32.74
N LEU A 76 -31.88 11.37 32.40
CA LEU A 76 -32.06 11.96 31.07
C LEU A 76 -31.04 13.05 30.78
N GLU A 77 -30.71 13.90 31.75
CA GLU A 77 -29.65 14.91 31.63
C GLU A 77 -28.28 14.25 31.35
N LEU A 78 -27.95 13.18 32.09
CA LEU A 78 -26.74 12.40 31.87
C LEU A 78 -26.70 11.76 30.47
N CYS A 79 -27.82 11.17 30.04
CA CYS A 79 -27.95 10.57 28.70
C CYS A 79 -27.84 11.65 27.60
N LEU A 80 -28.38 12.86 27.82
CA LEU A 80 -28.25 13.96 26.89
C LEU A 80 -26.81 14.48 26.81
N ASP A 81 -26.10 14.58 27.92
CA ASP A 81 -24.72 15.05 27.91
C ASP A 81 -23.77 14.04 27.26
N THR A 82 -23.96 12.74 27.52
CA THR A 82 -23.21 11.66 26.86
C THR A 82 -23.48 11.59 25.35
N THR A 83 -24.74 11.72 24.93
CA THR A 83 -25.07 11.76 23.49
C THR A 83 -24.51 13.01 22.82
N ARG A 84 -24.55 14.17 23.48
CA ARG A 84 -23.92 15.41 22.99
C ARG A 84 -22.41 15.29 22.87
N SER A 85 -21.72 14.66 23.82
CA SER A 85 -20.27 14.44 23.71
C SER A 85 -19.92 13.53 22.54
N GLN A 86 -20.67 12.43 22.35
CA GLN A 86 -20.51 11.53 21.21
C GLN A 86 -20.75 12.22 19.87
N LEU A 87 -21.75 13.11 19.78
CA LEU A 87 -22.01 13.89 18.57
C LEU A 87 -20.83 14.82 18.25
N ARG A 88 -20.28 15.53 19.25
CA ARG A 88 -19.11 16.39 19.05
C ARG A 88 -17.88 15.62 18.58
N GLU A 89 -17.67 14.42 19.11
CA GLU A 89 -16.58 13.54 18.69
C GLU A 89 -16.76 13.08 17.23
N LYS A 90 -17.98 12.67 16.85
CA LYS A 90 -18.30 12.32 15.46
C LYS A 90 -18.14 13.50 14.51
N ASP A 91 -18.55 14.71 14.91
CA ASP A 91 -18.35 15.92 14.12
C ASP A 91 -16.85 16.21 13.92
N ALA A 92 -16.02 16.05 14.96
CA ALA A 92 -14.58 16.19 14.86
C ALA A 92 -13.96 15.15 13.91
N HIS A 93 -14.42 13.90 13.94
CA HIS A 93 -14.01 12.87 12.98
C HIS A 93 -14.42 13.21 11.54
N LEU A 94 -15.64 13.71 11.32
CA LEU A 94 -16.10 14.13 10.00
C LEU A 94 -15.27 15.29 9.45
N ASP A 95 -14.92 16.26 10.29
CA ASP A 95 -14.08 17.39 9.87
C ASP A 95 -12.65 16.95 9.54
N GLU A 96 -12.11 16.00 10.29
CA GLU A 96 -10.82 15.39 9.99
C GLU A 96 -10.84 14.59 8.68
N GLN A 97 -11.91 13.82 8.42
CA GLN A 97 -12.09 13.14 7.13
C GLN A 97 -12.19 14.15 5.97
N LYS A 98 -12.96 15.22 6.11
CA LYS A 98 -13.03 16.30 5.10
C LYS A 98 -11.69 16.98 4.85
N ARG A 99 -10.80 17.08 5.87
CA ARG A 99 -9.43 17.57 5.68
C ARG A 99 -8.63 16.60 4.83
N ARG A 100 -8.62 15.31 5.20
CA ARG A 100 -7.92 14.26 4.46
C ARG A 100 -8.40 14.14 3.02
N GLU A 101 -9.70 14.24 2.77
CA GLU A 101 -10.26 14.26 1.42
C GLU A 101 -9.72 15.44 0.60
N ARG A 102 -9.66 16.64 1.19
CA ARG A 102 -9.05 17.81 0.54
C ARG A 102 -7.57 17.59 0.24
N ASP A 103 -6.81 17.05 1.19
CA ASP A 103 -5.38 16.78 1.02
C ASP A 103 -5.15 15.75 -0.10
N LEU A 104 -5.95 14.68 -0.13
CA LEU A 104 -5.92 13.69 -1.21
C LEU A 104 -6.28 14.31 -2.56
N LEU A 105 -7.32 15.15 -2.63
CA LEU A 105 -7.69 15.86 -3.87
C LEU A 105 -6.57 16.78 -4.37
N THR A 106 -5.91 17.51 -3.45
CA THR A 106 -4.75 18.34 -3.82
C THR A 106 -3.59 17.50 -4.33
N THR A 107 -3.31 16.35 -3.71
CA THR A 107 -2.27 15.41 -4.15
C THR A 107 -2.59 14.83 -5.53
N ILE A 108 -3.85 14.44 -5.77
CA ILE A 108 -4.29 13.95 -7.07
C ILE A 108 -4.13 15.03 -8.13
N THR A 109 -4.50 16.27 -7.82
CA THR A 109 -4.38 17.39 -8.77
C THR A 109 -2.91 17.68 -9.08
N ASP A 110 -2.02 17.67 -8.09
CA ASP A 110 -0.57 17.81 -8.29
C ASP A 110 0.00 16.67 -9.14
N MET A 111 -0.36 15.42 -8.84
CA MET A 111 0.05 14.27 -9.64
C MET A 111 -0.46 14.37 -11.08
N GLN A 112 -1.71 14.77 -11.30
CA GLN A 112 -2.27 15.00 -12.62
C GLN A 112 -1.51 16.09 -13.38
N GLN A 113 -1.17 17.19 -12.71
CA GLN A 113 -0.37 18.27 -13.29
C GLN A 113 1.04 17.79 -13.67
N ARG A 114 1.69 17.01 -12.81
CA ARG A 114 3.02 16.44 -13.09
C ARG A 114 3.01 15.46 -14.27
N VAL A 115 1.97 14.62 -14.37
CA VAL A 115 1.77 13.71 -15.51
C VAL A 115 1.56 14.53 -16.80
N GLN A 116 0.73 15.56 -16.74
CA GLN A 116 0.49 16.44 -17.89
C GLN A 116 1.77 17.13 -18.36
N GLN A 117 2.57 17.67 -17.43
CA GLN A 117 3.90 18.23 -17.73
C GLN A 117 4.83 17.21 -18.36
N GLY A 118 4.89 15.98 -17.82
CA GLY A 118 5.70 14.90 -18.39
C GLY A 118 5.27 14.49 -19.80
N LEU A 119 3.96 14.54 -20.10
CA LEU A 119 3.44 14.29 -21.46
C LEU A 119 3.78 15.43 -22.42
N GLU A 120 3.71 16.69 -21.96
CA GLU A 120 4.12 17.86 -22.74
C GLU A 120 5.64 17.87 -23.02
N ASP A 121 6.45 17.49 -22.03
CA ASP A 121 7.91 17.38 -22.17
C ASP A 121 8.30 16.18 -23.06
N GLY A 122 7.57 15.07 -22.98
CA GLY A 122 7.70 13.94 -23.91
C GLY A 122 7.39 14.30 -25.37
N ALA A 123 6.48 15.26 -25.58
CA ALA A 123 6.20 15.85 -26.90
C ALA A 123 7.22 16.94 -27.30
N ARG A 124 8.03 17.44 -26.36
CA ARG A 124 9.08 18.47 -26.57
C ARG A 124 10.50 17.93 -26.61
N LEU A 125 10.73 16.65 -26.33
CA LEU A 125 11.99 16.00 -26.69
C LEU A 125 12.25 16.25 -28.18
N PRO A 126 13.49 16.58 -28.60
CA PRO A 126 13.78 16.69 -30.01
C PRO A 126 13.52 15.32 -30.63
N SER A 127 12.34 15.15 -31.23
CA SER A 127 12.19 14.17 -32.29
C SER A 127 13.26 14.57 -33.29
N VAL A 128 14.38 13.85 -33.31
CA VAL A 128 15.42 14.05 -34.31
C VAL A 128 14.67 14.05 -35.62
N ASP A 129 14.68 15.22 -36.26
CA ASP A 129 13.76 15.59 -37.33
C ASP A 129 13.77 14.46 -38.35
N MET A 130 12.69 13.67 -38.39
CA MET A 130 12.64 12.44 -39.19
C MET A 130 12.95 12.74 -40.65
N GLU A 131 12.67 13.97 -41.09
CA GLU A 131 13.01 14.50 -42.40
C GLU A 131 14.52 14.70 -42.60
N LYS A 132 15.28 15.16 -41.58
CA LYS A 132 16.74 15.28 -41.65
C LYS A 132 17.42 13.92 -41.74
N LEU A 133 17.01 12.97 -40.87
CA LEU A 133 17.53 11.60 -40.93
C LEU A 133 17.18 10.93 -42.27
N ARG A 134 15.98 11.18 -42.81
CA ARG A 134 15.58 10.68 -44.12
C ARG A 134 16.40 11.31 -45.25
N GLY A 135 16.71 12.60 -45.15
CA GLY A 135 17.59 13.31 -46.07
C GLY A 135 19.00 12.73 -46.07
N GLU A 136 19.61 12.57 -44.89
CA GLU A 136 20.93 11.96 -44.72
C GLU A 136 20.96 10.53 -45.24
N ASN A 137 19.93 9.73 -44.97
CA ASN A 137 19.84 8.35 -45.45
C ASN A 137 19.75 8.26 -46.99
N ASN A 138 19.11 9.23 -47.64
CA ASN A 138 19.05 9.31 -49.11
C ASN A 138 20.42 9.68 -49.70
N VAL A 139 21.11 10.67 -49.12
CA VAL A 139 22.46 11.07 -49.55
C VAL A 139 23.43 9.89 -49.44
N LEU A 140 23.42 9.19 -48.31
CA LEU A 140 24.24 8.00 -48.09
C LEU A 140 23.92 6.88 -49.10
N ARG A 141 22.63 6.68 -49.46
CA ARG A 141 22.26 5.73 -50.51
C ARG A 141 22.83 6.12 -51.87
N GLU A 142 22.78 7.39 -52.23
CA GLU A 142 23.36 7.87 -53.49
C GLU A 142 24.87 7.68 -53.54
N GLU A 143 25.57 7.99 -52.45
CA GLU A 143 27.02 7.77 -52.33
C GLU A 143 27.37 6.28 -52.44
N GLN A 144 26.61 5.41 -51.77
CA GLN A 144 26.77 3.97 -51.91
C GLN A 144 26.62 3.50 -53.36
N GLN A 145 25.64 4.03 -54.10
CA GLN A 145 25.47 3.71 -55.52
C GLN A 145 26.62 4.23 -56.39
N ARG A 146 27.13 5.44 -56.11
CA ARG A 146 28.30 5.99 -56.82
C ARG A 146 29.54 5.13 -56.57
N LEU A 147 29.81 4.78 -55.32
CA LEU A 147 30.93 3.90 -54.94
C LEU A 147 30.82 2.53 -55.61
N LYS A 148 29.62 1.95 -55.64
CA LYS A 148 29.38 0.67 -56.33
C LYS A 148 29.75 0.73 -57.82
N LYS A 149 29.37 1.81 -58.52
CA LYS A 149 29.75 2.01 -59.95
C LYS A 149 31.26 2.12 -60.14
N VAL A 150 31.96 2.77 -59.22
CA VAL A 150 33.42 2.87 -59.26
C VAL A 150 34.06 1.50 -59.08
N ILE A 151 33.59 0.71 -58.11
CA ILE A 151 34.07 -0.65 -57.86
C ILE A 151 33.83 -1.54 -59.09
N GLU A 152 32.64 -1.48 -59.70
CA GLU A 152 32.35 -2.23 -60.92
C GLU A 152 33.29 -1.85 -62.08
N LYS A 153 33.60 -0.56 -62.24
CA LYS A 153 34.54 -0.08 -63.26
C LYS A 153 35.96 -0.59 -63.00
N GLN A 154 36.41 -0.52 -61.75
CA GLN A 154 37.73 -1.03 -61.34
C GLN A 154 37.81 -2.55 -61.56
N HIS A 155 36.75 -3.30 -61.25
CA HIS A 155 36.70 -4.73 -61.47
C HIS A 155 36.83 -5.11 -62.94
N ARG A 156 36.07 -4.47 -63.84
CA ARG A 156 36.21 -4.68 -65.30
C ARG A 156 37.61 -4.39 -65.81
N MET A 157 38.26 -3.35 -65.27
CA MET A 157 39.63 -3.01 -65.66
C MET A 157 40.63 -4.06 -65.17
N MET A 158 40.45 -4.60 -63.95
CA MET A 158 41.25 -5.73 -63.47
C MET A 158 41.06 -6.97 -64.35
N GLU A 159 39.84 -7.29 -64.76
CA GLU A 159 39.56 -8.41 -65.67
C GLU A 159 40.24 -8.22 -67.03
N GLN A 160 40.20 -6.99 -67.59
CA GLN A 160 40.89 -6.65 -68.85
C GLN A 160 42.41 -6.76 -68.76
N LEU A 161 43.00 -6.28 -67.66
CA LEU A 161 44.44 -6.43 -67.43
C LEU A 161 44.80 -7.89 -67.18
N GLY A 162 43.94 -8.64 -66.48
CA GLY A 162 44.12 -10.07 -66.26
C GLY A 162 44.14 -10.88 -67.56
N SER A 163 43.23 -10.59 -68.50
CA SER A 163 43.24 -11.26 -69.81
C SER A 163 44.44 -10.86 -70.67
N GLN A 164 44.94 -9.61 -70.58
CA GLN A 164 46.18 -9.20 -71.24
C GLN A 164 47.41 -9.93 -70.68
N ILE A 165 47.49 -10.10 -69.36
CA ILE A 165 48.57 -10.85 -68.71
C ILE A 165 48.55 -12.31 -69.19
N GLN A 166 47.38 -12.97 -69.17
CA GLN A 166 47.25 -14.36 -69.65
C GLN A 166 47.67 -14.52 -71.12
N ALA A 167 47.28 -13.59 -71.99
CA ALA A 167 47.67 -13.63 -73.39
C ALA A 167 49.20 -13.46 -73.58
N LEU A 168 49.84 -12.58 -72.81
CA LEU A 168 51.29 -12.41 -72.83
C LEU A 168 52.01 -13.64 -72.26
N GLU A 169 51.49 -14.25 -71.20
CA GLU A 169 52.01 -15.51 -70.65
C GLU A 169 51.94 -16.67 -71.67
N GLU A 170 50.84 -16.76 -72.42
CA GLU A 170 50.70 -17.73 -73.52
C GLU A 170 51.70 -17.47 -74.65
N GLN A 171 51.90 -16.20 -75.04
CA GLN A 171 52.88 -15.83 -76.07
C GLN A 171 54.32 -16.15 -75.65
N ILE A 172 54.69 -15.87 -74.40
CA ILE A 172 56.00 -16.22 -73.84
C ILE A 172 56.18 -17.74 -73.86
N SER A 173 55.17 -18.49 -73.42
CA SER A 173 55.21 -19.96 -73.43
C SER A 173 55.38 -20.55 -74.84
N GLN A 174 54.71 -19.96 -75.84
CA GLN A 174 54.86 -20.35 -77.25
C GLN A 174 56.26 -20.02 -77.78
N GLU A 175 56.77 -18.82 -77.51
CA GLU A 175 58.11 -18.41 -77.92
C GLU A 175 59.20 -19.26 -77.23
N ASP A 176 59.04 -19.60 -75.95
CA ASP A 176 59.94 -20.51 -75.23
C ASP A 176 59.94 -21.90 -75.87
N SER A 177 58.77 -22.44 -76.23
CA SER A 177 58.68 -23.73 -76.93
C SER A 177 59.34 -23.70 -78.33
N SER A 178 59.17 -22.58 -79.06
CA SER A 178 59.80 -22.34 -80.36
C SER A 178 61.33 -22.20 -80.21
N SER A 179 61.79 -21.44 -79.22
CA SER A 179 63.20 -21.26 -78.89
C SER A 179 63.84 -22.59 -78.49
N GLN A 180 63.15 -23.40 -77.69
CA GLN A 180 63.60 -24.72 -77.30
C GLN A 180 63.72 -25.66 -78.50
N ALA A 181 62.72 -25.69 -79.39
CA ALA A 181 62.79 -26.46 -80.63
C ALA A 181 63.96 -26.02 -81.52
N LEU A 182 64.19 -24.71 -81.68
CA LEU A 182 65.34 -24.18 -82.44
C LEU A 182 66.69 -24.55 -81.79
N ARG A 183 66.78 -24.52 -80.46
CA ARG A 183 67.98 -24.98 -79.72
C ARG A 183 68.25 -26.46 -79.96
N GLU A 184 67.22 -27.30 -79.92
CA GLU A 184 67.33 -28.74 -80.23
C GLU A 184 67.76 -28.97 -81.69
N ASP A 185 67.27 -28.15 -82.62
CA ASP A 185 67.62 -28.20 -84.04
C ASP A 185 69.08 -27.79 -84.30
N VAL A 186 69.58 -26.78 -83.57
CA VAL A 186 71.00 -26.37 -83.56
C VAL A 186 71.86 -27.48 -82.97
N LEU A 187 71.50 -28.04 -81.81
CA LEU A 187 72.22 -29.15 -81.20
C LEU A 187 72.29 -30.37 -82.13
N SER A 188 71.20 -30.67 -82.83
CA SER A 188 71.13 -31.75 -83.82
C SER A 188 72.02 -31.48 -85.04
N LYS A 189 72.14 -30.21 -85.47
CA LYS A 189 73.06 -29.79 -86.54
C LYS A 189 74.52 -29.80 -86.10
N GLU A 190 74.83 -29.35 -84.88
CA GLU A 190 76.16 -29.45 -84.28
C GLU A 190 76.60 -30.90 -84.15
N GLN A 191 75.71 -31.79 -83.69
CA GLN A 191 75.97 -33.23 -83.61
C GLN A 191 76.19 -33.89 -84.99
N ASN A 192 75.60 -33.33 -86.06
CA ASN A 192 75.86 -33.75 -87.45
C ASN A 192 77.15 -33.16 -88.05
N VAL A 193 77.58 -31.97 -87.62
CA VAL A 193 78.84 -31.32 -88.06
C VAL A 193 80.07 -31.95 -87.37
N TYR A 194 79.91 -32.53 -86.18
CA TYR A 194 80.97 -33.25 -85.47
C TYR A 194 80.68 -34.77 -85.42
N ARG A 195 81.01 -35.50 -86.50
CA ARG A 195 81.28 -36.95 -86.40
C ARG A 195 82.80 -37.17 -86.31
N PRO A 196 83.33 -37.44 -85.10
CA PRO A 196 83.84 -38.78 -84.79
C PRO A 196 83.38 -39.30 -83.40
N LYS A 197 83.32 -40.64 -83.25
CA LYS A 197 83.01 -41.41 -82.02
C LYS A 197 84.24 -41.56 -81.08
N PRO A 198 84.15 -42.24 -79.91
CA PRO A 198 83.24 -42.11 -78.76
C PRO A 198 84.00 -42.07 -77.39
N GLY A 199 83.31 -41.78 -76.29
CA GLY A 199 83.77 -42.01 -74.90
C GLY A 199 82.91 -41.19 -73.92
N ALA A 200 81.96 -41.77 -73.20
CA ALA A 200 82.05 -42.59 -71.99
C ALA A 200 81.96 -41.76 -70.69
N ASP A 201 80.86 -42.03 -69.98
CA ASP A 201 80.63 -41.99 -68.53
C ASP A 201 80.26 -40.70 -67.77
N GLY A 202 79.23 -40.87 -66.92
CA GLY A 202 78.85 -40.00 -65.80
C GLY A 202 77.36 -39.61 -65.83
N ALA A 203 76.44 -40.48 -65.41
CA ALA A 203 75.91 -40.61 -64.04
C ALA A 203 74.67 -39.72 -63.75
N GLU A 204 73.58 -40.38 -63.38
CA GLU A 204 72.29 -39.94 -62.80
C GLU A 204 72.43 -39.09 -61.49
N PRO A 205 71.36 -38.60 -60.79
CA PRO A 205 69.90 -38.88 -60.91
C PRO A 205 68.92 -37.67 -60.78
N ASP A 206 67.65 -37.96 -61.04
CA ASP A 206 66.39 -37.33 -60.55
C ASP A 206 66.27 -37.43 -58.99
N PRO A 207 65.16 -37.09 -58.26
CA PRO A 207 64.00 -36.21 -58.46
C PRO A 207 63.58 -35.44 -57.15
N ALA A 208 62.33 -34.93 -57.11
CA ALA A 208 61.40 -34.89 -55.95
C ALA A 208 61.24 -33.60 -55.10
N GLY A 209 59.98 -33.30 -54.78
CA GLY A 209 59.62 -32.37 -53.70
C GLY A 209 58.18 -31.84 -53.72
N ALA A 210 57.19 -32.73 -53.63
CA ALA A 210 55.81 -32.38 -53.27
C ALA A 210 55.65 -32.47 -51.73
N ASP A 211 55.07 -31.46 -51.07
CA ASP A 211 54.29 -31.57 -49.81
C ASP A 211 53.66 -30.18 -49.51
N GLY A 212 52.33 -30.00 -49.47
CA GLY A 212 51.45 -30.20 -48.31
C GLY A 212 50.83 -28.81 -47.96
N GLY A 213 49.53 -28.58 -47.76
CA GLY A 213 48.47 -29.46 -47.29
C GLY A 213 47.98 -29.00 -45.90
N SER A 214 47.03 -28.05 -45.87
CA SER A 214 45.88 -27.99 -44.95
C SER A 214 46.02 -27.91 -43.41
N ARG A 215 45.48 -26.79 -42.89
CA ARG A 215 44.29 -26.69 -41.99
C ARG A 215 44.26 -27.42 -40.62
N ALA A 216 44.23 -26.57 -39.59
CA ALA A 216 43.31 -26.45 -38.43
C ALA A 216 43.21 -27.51 -37.31
N GLU A 217 42.74 -26.96 -36.17
CA GLU A 217 42.17 -27.57 -34.95
C GLU A 217 43.19 -28.30 -34.05
N GLU A 218 43.12 -28.27 -32.72
CA GLU A 218 42.22 -27.78 -31.68
C GLU A 218 43.00 -27.98 -30.37
N GLN A 219 42.77 -27.16 -29.32
CA GLN A 219 42.60 -27.62 -27.92
C GLN A 219 42.70 -26.48 -26.90
N GLN A 220 41.56 -26.19 -26.27
CA GLN A 220 41.48 -25.71 -24.90
C GLN A 220 41.70 -26.90 -23.93
N PRO A 221 42.07 -26.65 -22.67
CA PRO A 221 41.02 -26.72 -21.65
C PRO A 221 41.17 -25.73 -20.47
N GLY A 222 40.02 -25.36 -19.88
CA GLY A 222 39.91 -25.15 -18.44
C GLY A 222 39.95 -23.71 -17.93
N VAL A 223 38.81 -23.02 -17.93
CA VAL A 223 38.57 -21.86 -17.06
C VAL A 223 37.23 -22.06 -16.35
N HIS A 224 37.29 -22.32 -15.05
CA HIS A 224 36.16 -22.11 -14.15
C HIS A 224 35.78 -20.62 -14.23
N PRO A 225 34.53 -20.26 -14.55
CA PRO A 225 34.16 -18.85 -14.57
C PRO A 225 34.12 -18.32 -13.14
N LEU A 226 35.06 -17.44 -12.81
CA LEU A 226 34.88 -16.49 -11.72
C LEU A 226 33.57 -15.75 -11.99
N GLN A 227 32.51 -16.10 -11.27
CA GLN A 227 31.22 -15.44 -11.37
C GLN A 227 31.42 -13.94 -11.07
N PRO A 228 31.06 -13.02 -11.98
CA PRO A 228 31.29 -11.60 -11.81
C PRO A 228 30.64 -11.11 -10.51
N ALA A 229 31.32 -10.27 -9.73
CA ALA A 229 30.82 -9.76 -8.45
C ALA A 229 29.40 -9.14 -8.56
N GLY A 230 29.07 -8.56 -9.71
CA GLY A 230 27.73 -8.06 -10.03
C GLY A 230 26.65 -9.15 -10.05
N ALA A 231 26.93 -10.34 -10.61
CA ALA A 231 25.99 -11.46 -10.68
C ALA A 231 25.66 -12.04 -9.29
N ARG A 232 26.57 -11.91 -8.31
CA ARG A 232 26.29 -12.30 -6.92
C ARG A 232 25.41 -11.27 -6.20
N LEU A 233 25.61 -9.99 -6.47
CA LEU A 233 24.80 -8.92 -5.89
C LEU A 233 23.36 -8.94 -6.43
N THR A 234 23.18 -9.17 -7.73
CA THR A 234 21.85 -9.31 -8.35
C THR A 234 21.08 -10.49 -7.75
N HIS A 235 21.70 -11.66 -7.63
CA HIS A 235 21.08 -12.82 -6.99
C HIS A 235 20.67 -12.54 -5.54
N ARG A 236 21.51 -11.83 -4.78
CA ARG A 236 21.21 -11.47 -3.38
C ARG A 236 20.06 -10.47 -3.28
N LEU A 237 20.03 -9.46 -4.16
CA LEU A 237 18.94 -8.49 -4.24
C LEU A 237 17.62 -9.17 -4.61
N HIS A 238 17.62 -10.03 -5.63
CA HIS A 238 16.44 -10.78 -6.05
C HIS A 238 15.91 -11.68 -4.93
N ALA A 239 16.79 -12.36 -4.18
CA ALA A 239 16.39 -13.18 -3.05
C ALA A 239 15.72 -12.35 -1.94
N GLU A 240 16.30 -11.20 -1.58
CA GLU A 240 15.74 -10.28 -0.57
C GLU A 240 14.40 -9.68 -1.02
N MET A 241 14.29 -9.23 -2.28
CA MET A 241 13.05 -8.73 -2.85
C MET A 241 11.94 -9.78 -2.88
N ASN A 242 12.28 -11.03 -3.24
CA ASN A 242 11.32 -12.13 -3.25
C ASN A 242 10.84 -12.49 -1.83
N SER A 243 11.73 -12.45 -0.84
CA SER A 243 11.35 -12.63 0.57
C SER A 243 10.37 -11.53 1.01
N CYS A 244 10.71 -10.27 0.77
CA CYS A 244 9.85 -9.13 1.13
C CYS A 244 8.48 -9.21 0.45
N LEU A 245 8.44 -9.59 -0.84
CA LEU A 245 7.19 -9.80 -1.57
C LEU A 245 6.34 -10.92 -0.97
N SER A 246 6.96 -12.02 -0.54
CA SER A 246 6.26 -13.12 0.12
C SER A 246 5.67 -12.67 1.46
N ASP A 247 6.45 -11.95 2.27
CA ASP A 247 6.01 -11.44 3.57
C ASP A 247 4.89 -10.39 3.44
N LEU A 248 4.99 -9.49 2.46
CA LEU A 248 3.93 -8.52 2.18
C LEU A 248 2.65 -9.20 1.71
N ARG A 249 2.74 -10.23 0.85
CA ARG A 249 1.57 -11.00 0.42
C ARG A 249 0.90 -11.74 1.58
N SER A 250 1.68 -12.30 2.52
CA SER A 250 1.11 -12.95 3.70
C SER A 250 0.40 -11.94 4.61
N LEU A 251 1.02 -10.77 4.84
CA LEU A 251 0.40 -9.68 5.62
C LEU A 251 -0.88 -9.16 4.97
N CYS A 252 -0.88 -8.92 3.66
CA CYS A 252 -2.09 -8.51 2.92
C CYS A 252 -3.21 -9.55 3.04
N SER A 253 -2.88 -10.85 2.97
CA SER A 253 -3.87 -11.92 3.17
C SER A 253 -4.47 -11.89 4.57
N ILE A 254 -3.66 -11.64 5.60
CA ILE A 254 -4.10 -11.56 7.00
C ILE A 254 -5.01 -10.35 7.22
N LEU A 255 -4.61 -9.18 6.73
CA LEU A 255 -5.41 -7.96 6.81
C LEU A 255 -6.74 -8.11 6.08
N THR A 256 -6.74 -8.80 4.94
CA THR A 256 -7.96 -9.08 4.15
C THR A 256 -8.90 -10.04 4.87
N GLN A 257 -8.39 -11.14 5.43
CA GLN A 257 -9.17 -12.09 6.24
C GLN A 257 -9.83 -11.38 7.43
N ARG A 258 -9.05 -10.55 8.13
CA ARG A 258 -9.53 -9.77 9.26
C ARG A 258 -10.59 -8.73 8.87
N ALA A 259 -10.41 -8.01 7.76
CA ALA A 259 -11.40 -7.07 7.25
C ALA A 259 -12.73 -7.74 6.87
N GLN A 260 -12.69 -9.04 6.53
CA GLN A 260 -13.87 -9.86 6.23
C GLN A 260 -14.48 -10.52 7.48
N GLY A 261 -13.94 -10.26 8.68
CA GLY A 261 -14.41 -10.85 9.94
C GLY A 261 -14.03 -12.31 10.15
N GLN A 262 -13.04 -12.82 9.40
CA GLN A 262 -12.51 -14.17 9.55
C GLN A 262 -11.28 -14.16 10.47
N ASP A 263 -11.14 -15.21 11.29
CA ASP A 263 -9.95 -15.38 12.12
C ASP A 263 -8.71 -15.66 11.24
N PRO A 264 -7.67 -14.82 11.31
CA PRO A 264 -6.49 -15.01 10.48
C PRO A 264 -5.70 -16.24 10.92
N ASN A 265 -5.20 -17.00 9.95
CA ASN A 265 -4.36 -18.15 10.24
C ASN A 265 -2.98 -17.70 10.76
N ILE A 266 -2.77 -17.85 12.08
CA ILE A 266 -1.58 -17.42 12.82
C ILE A 266 -0.27 -18.01 12.25
N SER A 267 -0.35 -19.17 11.57
CA SER A 267 0.80 -19.82 10.91
C SER A 267 1.40 -18.96 9.79
N LEU A 268 0.58 -18.15 9.11
CA LEU A 268 1.02 -17.18 8.09
C LEU A 268 1.66 -15.94 8.70
N LEU A 269 1.22 -15.54 9.89
CA LEU A 269 1.76 -14.42 10.65
C LEU A 269 3.16 -14.75 11.20
N LEU A 270 3.40 -16.02 11.50
CA LEU A 270 4.69 -16.57 11.94
C LEU A 270 5.63 -16.99 10.79
N GLY A 271 5.22 -16.80 9.53
CA GLY A 271 6.07 -17.01 8.36
C GLY A 271 6.34 -18.48 7.98
N LEU A 272 5.49 -19.42 8.39
CA LEU A 272 5.77 -20.86 8.26
C LEU A 272 5.39 -21.49 6.90
N THR A 273 4.82 -20.73 5.97
CA THR A 273 4.49 -21.23 4.61
C THR A 273 4.70 -20.16 3.55
N SER A 274 5.68 -20.35 2.66
CA SER A 274 5.83 -19.53 1.45
C SER A 274 5.27 -20.26 0.21
N PRO A 275 4.54 -19.59 -0.68
CA PRO A 275 4.29 -20.09 -2.03
C PRO A 275 5.57 -20.06 -2.88
N PRO A 276 5.64 -20.83 -4.00
CA PRO A 276 6.84 -20.92 -4.81
C PRO A 276 7.12 -19.61 -5.58
N PRO A 277 8.40 -19.33 -5.91
CA PRO A 277 8.80 -18.08 -6.55
C PRO A 277 8.32 -18.01 -8.00
N VAL A 278 7.84 -16.84 -8.40
CA VAL A 278 7.58 -16.50 -9.81
C VAL A 278 8.85 -15.86 -10.36
N THR A 279 9.54 -16.57 -11.26
CA THR A 279 10.71 -16.08 -11.99
C THR A 279 10.27 -15.53 -13.34
N GLN A 280 10.57 -14.25 -13.60
CA GLN A 280 10.98 -13.65 -14.89
C GLN A 280 10.87 -12.12 -14.81
N LEU A 281 11.99 -11.40 -14.94
CA LEU A 281 12.33 -10.64 -16.15
C LEU A 281 13.77 -10.10 -16.01
N ASP A 282 14.45 -10.11 -17.14
CA ASP A 282 15.82 -9.71 -17.39
C ASP A 282 15.85 -8.20 -17.71
N GLU A 283 16.62 -7.41 -16.96
CA GLU A 283 17.07 -6.06 -17.37
C GLU A 283 18.45 -5.79 -16.75
N ASP A 284 19.27 -5.04 -17.47
CA ASP A 284 20.70 -4.84 -17.22
C ASP A 284 21.01 -4.14 -15.87
N TRP A 285 21.31 -4.94 -14.85
CA TRP A 285 21.81 -4.49 -13.55
C TRP A 285 23.34 -4.40 -13.48
N MET A 286 24.00 -3.86 -14.50
CA MET A 286 25.46 -4.00 -14.63
C MET A 286 26.29 -3.04 -13.74
N ASN A 287 25.66 -2.16 -12.94
CA ASN A 287 26.37 -1.26 -12.04
C ASN A 287 26.34 -1.76 -10.57
N PRO A 288 27.49 -2.17 -9.99
CA PRO A 288 27.56 -2.73 -8.64
C PRO A 288 27.21 -1.74 -7.53
N GLU A 289 27.43 -0.43 -7.73
CA GLU A 289 27.09 0.60 -6.73
C GLU A 289 25.58 0.81 -6.62
N VAL A 290 24.88 0.79 -7.76
CA VAL A 290 23.42 0.89 -7.84
C VAL A 290 22.78 -0.35 -7.21
N LEU A 291 23.33 -1.54 -7.51
CA LEU A 291 22.89 -2.80 -6.90
C LEU A 291 23.08 -2.81 -5.38
N GLN A 292 24.20 -2.29 -4.88
CA GLN A 292 24.45 -2.22 -3.44
C GLN A 292 23.47 -1.28 -2.75
N LYS A 293 23.18 -0.12 -3.37
CA LYS A 293 22.17 0.82 -2.87
C LYS A 293 20.78 0.19 -2.83
N LYS A 294 20.38 -0.50 -3.90
CA LYS A 294 19.10 -1.21 -4.00
C LYS A 294 18.99 -2.35 -2.99
N LEU A 295 20.10 -3.02 -2.69
CA LEU A 295 20.14 -4.06 -1.63
C LEU A 295 19.91 -3.47 -0.24
N VAL A 296 20.48 -2.30 0.06
CA VAL A 296 20.23 -1.60 1.33
C VAL A 296 18.77 -1.14 1.43
N GLU A 297 18.21 -0.62 0.35
CA GLU A 297 16.78 -0.26 0.27
C GLU A 297 15.88 -1.49 0.50
N ALA A 298 16.20 -2.64 -0.11
CA ALA A 298 15.47 -3.89 0.11
C ALA A 298 15.59 -4.40 1.56
N GLN A 299 16.76 -4.27 2.18
CA GLN A 299 16.95 -4.61 3.60
C GLN A 299 16.18 -3.67 4.53
N GLN A 300 16.06 -2.39 4.17
CA GLN A 300 15.23 -1.45 4.93
C GLN A 300 13.76 -1.82 4.81
N LEU A 301 13.28 -2.11 3.60
CA LEU A 301 11.91 -2.60 3.37
C LEU A 301 11.61 -3.84 4.23
N ARG A 302 12.56 -4.78 4.34
CA ARG A 302 12.39 -5.96 5.21
C ARG A 302 12.19 -5.58 6.69
N ARG A 303 12.95 -4.60 7.20
CA ARG A 303 12.78 -4.11 8.59
C ARG A 303 11.41 -3.46 8.77
N ASP A 304 10.99 -2.63 7.81
CA ASP A 304 9.70 -1.93 7.86
C ASP A 304 8.53 -2.95 7.84
N VAL A 305 8.66 -4.02 7.04
CA VAL A 305 7.69 -5.14 7.00
C VAL A 305 7.61 -5.89 8.33
N GLU A 306 8.76 -6.08 8.99
CA GLU A 306 8.84 -6.77 10.28
C GLU A 306 8.29 -5.90 11.42
N GLU A 307 8.52 -4.60 11.38
CA GLU A 307 7.89 -3.62 12.27
C GLU A 307 6.36 -3.59 12.09
N LEU A 308 5.89 -3.58 10.85
CA LEU A 308 4.45 -3.67 10.55
C LEU A 308 3.83 -4.97 11.07
N ARG A 309 4.54 -6.10 10.92
CA ARG A 309 4.12 -7.39 11.49
C ARG A 309 3.98 -7.31 13.01
N ASN A 310 4.93 -6.67 13.70
CA ASN A 310 4.86 -6.48 15.16
C ASN A 310 3.68 -5.61 15.57
N VAL A 311 3.43 -4.50 14.87
CA VAL A 311 2.27 -3.62 15.15
C VAL A 311 0.95 -4.38 14.96
N ILE A 312 0.85 -5.22 13.92
CA ILE A 312 -0.34 -6.05 13.67
C ILE A 312 -0.50 -7.10 14.78
N LEU A 313 0.59 -7.73 15.22
CA LEU A 313 0.61 -8.69 16.33
C LEU A 313 0.16 -8.05 17.64
N ASP A 314 0.72 -6.89 17.99
CA ASP A 314 0.38 -6.15 19.21
C ASP A 314 -1.09 -5.74 19.20
N ARG A 315 -1.58 -5.25 18.06
CA ARG A 315 -2.99 -4.90 17.93
C ARG A 315 -3.89 -6.13 18.06
N TYR A 316 -3.53 -7.25 17.44
CA TYR A 316 -4.28 -8.49 17.58
C TYR A 316 -4.30 -8.99 19.04
N ALA A 317 -3.18 -8.91 19.75
CA ALA A 317 -3.11 -9.26 21.16
C ALA A 317 -3.98 -8.35 22.04
N GLN A 318 -4.01 -7.04 21.76
CA GLN A 318 -4.90 -6.07 22.41
C GLN A 318 -6.37 -6.41 22.17
N ASP A 319 -6.78 -6.63 20.92
CA ASP A 319 -8.18 -6.90 20.58
C ASP A 319 -8.66 -8.26 21.15
N MET A 320 -7.78 -9.26 21.21
CA MET A 320 -8.08 -10.52 21.91
C MET A 320 -8.20 -10.32 23.44
N GLY A 321 -7.37 -9.47 24.03
CA GLY A 321 -7.44 -9.13 25.46
C GLY A 321 -8.68 -8.31 25.84
N GLU A 322 -9.09 -7.37 24.99
CA GLU A 322 -10.29 -6.55 25.17
C GLU A 322 -11.59 -7.37 25.04
N ASN A 323 -11.59 -8.43 24.22
CA ASN A 323 -12.70 -9.38 24.10
C ASN A 323 -12.76 -10.41 25.24
N CYS A 324 -11.74 -10.50 26.10
CA CYS A 324 -11.73 -11.34 27.30
C CYS A 324 -12.19 -10.56 28.54
N ILE A 325 -13.34 -9.89 28.47
CA ILE A 325 -14.04 -9.46 29.68
C ILE A 325 -14.55 -10.75 30.35
N THR A 326 -13.89 -11.15 31.45
CA THR A 326 -14.33 -12.24 32.31
C THR A 326 -15.81 -12.07 32.63
N GLN A 327 -16.63 -13.03 32.18
CA GLN A 327 -18.01 -13.19 32.65
C GLN A 327 -18.05 -13.59 34.12
#